data_AF-A0A9E1L9G8-F1
#
_entry.id   AF-A0A9E1L9G8-F1
#
_cell.length_a   1.000
_cell.length_b   1.000
_cell.length_c   1.000
_cell.angle_alpha   90.00
_cell.angle_beta   90.00
_cell.angle_gamma   90.00
#
_symmetry.space_group_name_H-M   'P 1'
#
loop_
_entity.id
_entity.type
_entity.pdbx_description
1 polymer ?
#
loop_
_entity_poly.entity_id
_entity_poly.type
_entity_poly.pdbx_seq_one_letter_code
_entity_poly.pdbx_strand_id
1 'polypeptide(L)'
;MRAAAIKALARYSEVSDAELIVPWLRRAGSQSIQVRREAAIALQRIHNPAVVGDLLRSLGDENEDPTVRSFSATALGHYPEDRVLVGLISSLDANELTINLASAESLHILTGQVFGVDRYAWFDWYRKTRDANKDPFEAMSFFQYPTFRYQIRWYDRFVFWELRNEEKPGTPVGLEDPTRRSTYDDASITQ
;
A
#
# COMPACT_ATOMS: atom_id res chain seq x y z
N MET A 1 -1.92 -5.73 -22.33
CA MET A 1 -0.45 -5.89 -22.22
C MET A 1 0.16 -5.02 -21.12
N ARG A 2 0.02 -3.68 -21.14
CA ARG A 2 0.70 -2.78 -20.17
C ARG A 2 0.32 -3.01 -18.69
N ALA A 3 -0.96 -3.19 -18.39
CA ALA A 3 -1.43 -3.51 -17.04
C ALA A 3 -0.82 -4.82 -16.49
N ALA A 4 -0.72 -5.86 -17.32
CA ALA A 4 -0.12 -7.13 -16.93
C ALA A 4 1.40 -7.00 -16.69
N ALA A 5 2.08 -6.16 -17.48
CA ALA A 5 3.50 -5.86 -17.27
C ALA A 5 3.74 -5.10 -15.95
N ILE A 6 2.91 -4.11 -15.63
CA ILE A 6 2.98 -3.39 -14.34
C ILE A 6 2.73 -4.35 -13.17
N LYS A 7 1.73 -5.23 -13.30
CA LYS A 7 1.44 -6.25 -12.29
C LYS A 7 2.58 -7.25 -12.10
N ALA A 8 3.28 -7.60 -13.19
CA ALA A 8 4.46 -8.47 -13.15
C ALA A 8 5.66 -7.74 -12.52
N LEU A 9 5.90 -6.49 -12.89
CA LEU A 9 6.91 -5.63 -12.25
C LEU A 9 6.66 -5.56 -10.75
N ALA A 10 5.45 -5.20 -10.32
CA ALA A 10 5.08 -5.15 -8.91
C ALA A 10 5.28 -6.45 -8.11
N ARG A 11 5.43 -7.59 -8.78
CA ARG A 11 5.67 -8.90 -8.15
C ARG A 11 7.15 -9.25 -8.04
N TYR A 12 8.01 -8.70 -8.90
CA TYR A 12 9.42 -9.07 -9.01
C TYR A 12 10.36 -7.86 -8.93
N SER A 13 9.83 -6.66 -8.67
CA SER A 13 10.56 -5.40 -8.73
C SER A 13 11.38 -5.13 -7.49
N GLU A 14 12.46 -4.37 -7.67
CA GLU A 14 13.21 -3.71 -6.61
C GLU A 14 12.55 -2.39 -6.19
N VAL A 15 12.99 -1.79 -5.07
CA VAL A 15 12.48 -0.49 -4.59
C VAL A 15 12.70 0.64 -5.61
N SER A 16 13.80 0.56 -6.37
CA SER A 16 14.19 1.49 -7.43
C SER A 16 13.19 1.52 -8.60
N ASP A 17 12.49 0.41 -8.85
CA ASP A 17 11.53 0.30 -9.95
C ASP A 17 10.24 1.08 -9.69
N ALA A 18 9.97 1.50 -8.44
CA ALA A 18 8.81 2.32 -8.13
C ALA A 18 8.79 3.61 -8.97
N GLU A 19 9.96 4.21 -9.21
CA GLU A 19 10.10 5.42 -10.02
C GLU A 19 9.74 5.19 -11.49
N LEU A 20 9.94 3.97 -12.00
CA LEU A 20 9.56 3.59 -13.37
C LEU A 20 8.04 3.44 -13.51
N ILE A 21 7.33 3.21 -12.40
CA ILE A 21 5.88 3.03 -12.36
C ILE A 21 5.14 4.37 -12.27
N VAL A 22 5.75 5.38 -11.63
CA VAL A 22 5.17 6.73 -11.42
C VAL A 22 4.57 7.36 -12.70
N PRO A 23 5.23 7.33 -13.88
CA PRO A 23 4.65 7.89 -15.10
C PRO A 23 3.31 7.26 -15.46
N TRP A 24 3.11 5.97 -15.17
CA TRP A 24 1.89 5.22 -15.48
C TRP A 24 0.75 5.49 -14.51
N LEU A 25 1.02 6.10 -13.36
CA LEU A 25 -0.01 6.60 -12.44
C LEU A 25 -0.67 7.87 -13.01
N ARG A 26 0.06 8.67 -13.79
CA ARG A 26 -0.43 9.94 -14.34
C ARG A 26 -1.13 9.73 -15.68
N ARG A 27 -2.11 10.57 -15.97
CA ARG A 27 -2.80 10.64 -17.27
C ARG A 27 -1.86 10.85 -18.46
N ALA A 28 -0.75 11.56 -18.23
CA ALA A 28 0.28 11.79 -19.23
C ALA A 28 0.95 10.48 -19.70
N GLY A 29 1.08 9.47 -18.82
CA GLY A 29 1.65 8.17 -19.19
C GLY A 29 0.62 7.17 -19.73
N SER A 30 -0.65 7.30 -19.35
CA SER A 30 -1.72 6.44 -19.88
C SER A 30 -3.11 7.04 -19.77
N GLN A 31 -3.87 7.01 -20.87
CA GLN A 31 -5.30 7.32 -20.89
C GLN A 31 -6.17 6.19 -20.30
N SER A 32 -5.66 4.95 -20.24
CA SER A 32 -6.39 3.81 -19.69
C SER A 32 -6.42 3.85 -18.16
N ILE A 33 -7.64 3.89 -17.61
CA ILE A 33 -7.93 3.84 -16.17
C ILE A 33 -7.34 2.57 -15.54
N GLN A 34 -7.46 1.42 -16.21
CA GLN A 34 -6.93 0.14 -15.72
C GLN A 34 -5.41 0.20 -15.53
N VAL A 35 -4.67 0.84 -16.43
CA VAL A 35 -3.21 0.99 -16.30
C VAL A 35 -2.85 1.85 -15.10
N ARG A 36 -3.55 2.99 -14.90
CA ARG A 36 -3.31 3.89 -13.76
C ARG A 36 -3.66 3.23 -12.43
N ARG A 37 -4.76 2.47 -12.39
CA ARG A 37 -5.16 1.66 -11.24
C ARG A 37 -4.08 0.63 -10.87
N GLU A 38 -3.60 -0.14 -11.83
CA GLU A 38 -2.56 -1.14 -11.58
C GLU A 38 -1.24 -0.47 -11.15
N ALA A 39 -0.93 0.73 -11.65
CA ALA A 39 0.19 1.51 -11.18
C ALA A 39 0.05 1.89 -9.70
N ALA A 40 -1.12 2.36 -9.25
CA ALA A 40 -1.39 2.64 -7.84
C ALA A 40 -1.24 1.39 -6.95
N ILE A 41 -1.77 0.24 -7.40
CA ILE A 41 -1.64 -1.05 -6.69
C ILE A 41 -0.18 -1.50 -6.62
N ALA A 42 0.59 -1.29 -7.69
CA ALA A 42 2.01 -1.62 -7.71
C ALA A 42 2.80 -0.75 -6.71
N LEU A 43 2.53 0.56 -6.66
CA LEU A 43 3.15 1.49 -5.72
C LEU A 43 2.72 1.27 -4.26
N GLN A 44 1.58 0.61 -4.04
CA GLN A 44 1.22 0.11 -2.70
C GLN A 44 2.15 -1.03 -2.27
N ARG A 45 2.53 -1.92 -3.19
CA ARG A 45 3.37 -3.10 -2.91
C ARG A 45 4.85 -2.77 -2.78
N ILE A 46 5.31 -1.79 -3.55
CA ILE A 46 6.71 -1.34 -3.55
C ILE A 46 6.80 -0.13 -2.64
N HIS A 47 7.45 -0.28 -1.50
CA HIS A 47 7.54 0.79 -0.52
C HIS A 47 8.69 1.74 -0.87
N ASN A 48 8.40 2.86 -1.54
CA ASN A 48 9.39 3.88 -1.89
C ASN A 48 8.90 5.28 -1.50
N PRO A 49 9.47 5.94 -0.46
CA PRO A 49 9.08 7.28 -0.03
C PRO A 49 9.15 8.36 -1.12
N ALA A 50 9.94 8.15 -2.18
CA ALA A 50 10.02 9.08 -3.32
C ALA A 50 8.69 9.20 -4.06
N VAL A 51 7.86 8.14 -4.08
CA VAL A 51 6.60 8.12 -4.85
C VAL A 51 5.41 8.73 -4.10
N VAL A 52 5.56 9.05 -2.81
CA VAL A 52 4.49 9.60 -1.96
C VAL A 52 3.93 10.90 -2.53
N GLY A 53 4.79 11.77 -3.05
CA GLY A 53 4.36 13.01 -3.68
C GLY A 53 3.48 12.79 -4.92
N ASP A 54 3.71 11.70 -5.66
CA ASP A 54 2.93 11.32 -6.82
C ASP A 54 1.59 10.69 -6.45
N LEU A 55 1.57 9.83 -5.42
CA LEU A 55 0.34 9.26 -4.87
C LEU A 55 -0.56 10.34 -4.28
N LEU A 56 -0.01 11.31 -3.53
CA LEU A 56 -0.77 12.46 -3.01
C LEU A 56 -1.36 13.31 -4.13
N ARG A 57 -0.60 13.55 -5.21
CA ARG A 57 -1.10 14.27 -6.38
C ARG A 57 -2.23 13.51 -7.06
N SER A 58 -2.12 12.19 -7.19
CA SER A 58 -3.16 11.36 -7.78
C SER A 58 -4.43 11.33 -6.92
N LEU A 59 -4.29 11.27 -5.59
CA LEU A 59 -5.40 11.34 -4.65
C LEU A 59 -6.17 12.68 -4.74
N GLY A 60 -5.44 13.78 -4.87
CA GLY A 60 -6.00 15.13 -4.96
C GLY A 60 -6.46 15.59 -6.35
N ASP A 61 -6.26 14.80 -7.41
CA ASP A 61 -6.70 15.15 -8.76
C ASP A 61 -8.20 14.89 -8.92
N GLU A 62 -9.02 15.93 -8.82
CA GLU A 62 -10.47 15.87 -9.01
C GLU A 62 -10.88 15.35 -10.39
N ASN A 63 -10.02 15.51 -11.40
CA ASN A 63 -10.34 14.99 -12.72
C ASN A 63 -10.13 13.49 -12.79
N GLU A 64 -9.31 12.89 -11.90
CA GLU A 64 -8.91 11.50 -11.93
C GLU A 64 -10.07 10.54 -11.61
N ASP A 65 -10.00 9.33 -12.16
CA ASP A 65 -11.01 8.31 -11.90
C ASP A 65 -11.06 7.98 -10.40
N PRO A 66 -12.26 7.96 -9.77
CA PRO A 66 -12.42 7.71 -8.34
C PRO A 66 -11.78 6.40 -7.87
N THR A 67 -11.75 5.38 -8.74
CA THR A 67 -11.10 4.09 -8.45
C THR A 67 -9.59 4.28 -8.28
N VAL A 68 -8.95 5.04 -9.17
CA VAL A 68 -7.50 5.30 -9.10
C VAL A 68 -7.17 6.13 -7.86
N ARG A 69 -8.00 7.12 -7.54
CA ARG A 69 -7.87 7.94 -6.33
C ARG A 69 -7.99 7.09 -5.06
N SER A 70 -8.97 6.18 -4.98
CA SER A 70 -9.14 5.30 -3.82
C SER A 70 -7.95 4.35 -3.64
N PHE A 71 -7.42 3.76 -4.72
CA PHE A 71 -6.20 2.94 -4.63
C PHE A 71 -4.97 3.77 -4.23
N SER A 72 -4.90 5.03 -4.62
CA SER A 72 -3.83 5.94 -4.18
C SER A 72 -3.94 6.24 -2.68
N ALA A 73 -5.15 6.46 -2.16
CA ALA A 73 -5.39 6.57 -0.71
C ALA A 73 -4.94 5.31 0.04
N THR A 74 -5.34 4.12 -0.44
CA THR A 74 -4.93 2.84 0.15
C THR A 74 -3.41 2.67 0.13
N ALA A 75 -2.75 3.01 -0.98
CA ALA A 75 -1.29 2.95 -1.08
C ALA A 75 -0.61 3.85 -0.04
N LEU A 76 -1.14 5.06 0.14
CA LEU A 76 -0.66 6.05 1.10
C LEU A 76 -0.78 5.58 2.56
N GLY A 77 -1.74 4.69 2.88
CA GLY A 77 -1.91 4.12 4.23
C GLY A 77 -0.72 3.32 4.78
N HIS A 78 0.34 3.13 4.00
CA HIS A 78 1.58 2.47 4.43
C HIS A 78 2.77 3.43 4.60
N TYR A 79 2.58 4.73 4.38
CA TYR A 79 3.65 5.72 4.45
C TYR A 79 3.46 6.61 5.68
N PRO A 80 4.20 6.37 6.80
CA PRO A 80 4.09 7.15 8.02
C PRO A 80 4.76 8.52 7.87
N GLU A 81 4.11 9.40 7.12
CA GLU A 81 4.59 10.75 6.88
C GLU A 81 3.48 11.78 7.17
N ASP A 82 3.85 12.92 7.75
CA ASP A 82 2.88 13.97 8.09
C ASP A 82 2.10 14.49 6.88
N ARG A 83 2.78 14.64 5.73
CA ARG A 83 2.12 15.06 4.48
C ARG A 83 1.07 14.05 4.01
N VAL A 84 1.28 12.77 4.30
CA VAL A 84 0.34 11.70 3.97
C VAL A 84 -0.90 11.80 4.83
N LEU A 85 -0.71 11.98 6.14
CA LEU A 85 -1.80 12.13 7.09
C LEU A 85 -2.66 13.37 6.75
N VAL A 86 -2.05 14.52 6.48
CA VAL A 86 -2.76 15.73 6.05
C VAL A 86 -3.50 15.50 4.72
N GLY A 87 -2.87 14.83 3.76
CA GLY A 87 -3.49 14.49 2.47
C GLY A 87 -4.72 13.58 2.63
N LEU A 88 -4.62 12.52 3.43
CA LEU A 88 -5.71 11.60 3.70
C LEU A 88 -6.85 12.26 4.49
N ILE A 89 -6.54 13.14 5.46
CA ILE A 89 -7.57 13.92 6.15
C ILE A 89 -8.32 14.81 5.16
N SER A 90 -7.62 15.44 4.21
CA SER A 90 -8.25 16.29 3.21
C SER A 90 -9.17 15.51 2.26
N SER A 91 -8.83 14.26 1.92
CA SER A 91 -9.61 13.41 1.02
C SER A 91 -10.85 12.77 1.66
N LEU A 92 -11.07 12.96 2.96
CA LEU A 92 -12.32 12.55 3.64
C LEU A 92 -13.54 13.38 3.18
N ASP A 93 -13.31 14.58 2.65
CA ASP A 93 -14.35 15.46 2.09
C ASP A 93 -14.56 15.23 0.59
N ALA A 94 -14.00 14.17 0.00
CA ALA A 94 -14.24 13.88 -1.41
C ALA A 94 -15.73 13.53 -1.62
N ASN A 95 -16.23 13.84 -2.82
CA ASN A 95 -17.63 13.54 -3.18
C ASN A 95 -17.89 12.04 -3.25
N GLU A 96 -16.84 11.24 -3.51
CA GLU A 96 -16.94 9.80 -3.70
C GLU A 96 -16.71 9.02 -2.40
N LEU A 97 -17.74 8.30 -1.96
CA LEU A 97 -17.69 7.50 -0.72
C LEU A 97 -16.52 6.49 -0.69
N THR A 98 -16.15 5.91 -1.84
CA THR A 98 -15.02 4.99 -1.95
C THR A 98 -13.69 5.63 -1.53
N ILE A 99 -13.50 6.91 -1.83
CA ILE A 99 -12.29 7.66 -1.47
C ILE A 99 -12.30 7.97 0.03
N ASN A 100 -13.46 8.39 0.55
CA ASN A 100 -13.62 8.71 1.98
C ASN A 100 -13.35 7.48 2.85
N LEU A 101 -13.90 6.32 2.47
CA LEU A 101 -13.69 5.05 3.17
C LEU A 101 -12.23 4.59 3.07
N ALA A 102 -11.63 4.61 1.89
CA ALA A 102 -10.22 4.24 1.71
C ALA A 102 -9.29 5.15 2.53
N SER A 103 -9.60 6.45 2.61
CA SER A 103 -8.83 7.42 3.38
C SER A 103 -8.98 7.19 4.89
N ALA A 104 -10.21 6.96 5.36
CA ALA A 104 -10.48 6.65 6.76
C ALA A 104 -9.79 5.35 7.22
N GLU A 105 -9.82 4.30 6.39
CA GLU A 105 -9.13 3.04 6.65
C GLU A 105 -7.61 3.25 6.68
N SER A 106 -7.07 4.01 5.73
CA SER A 106 -5.63 4.32 5.68
C SER A 106 -5.17 5.13 6.89
N LEU A 107 -5.98 6.10 7.35
CA LEU A 107 -5.73 6.85 8.57
C LEU A 107 -5.77 5.94 9.81
N HIS A 108 -6.72 5.01 9.87
CA HIS A 108 -6.78 4.02 10.93
C HIS A 108 -5.53 3.14 10.97
N ILE A 109 -5.05 2.66 9.81
CA ILE A 109 -3.84 1.85 9.71
C ILE A 109 -2.61 2.63 10.21
N LEU A 110 -2.48 3.89 9.80
CA LEU A 110 -1.34 4.76 10.16
C LEU A 110 -1.33 5.17 11.64
N THR A 111 -2.49 5.40 12.24
CA THR A 111 -2.60 6.06 13.57
C THR A 111 -3.18 5.18 14.67
N GLY A 112 -3.78 4.04 14.30
CA GLY A 112 -4.56 3.19 15.19
C GLY A 112 -5.91 3.78 15.64
N GLN A 113 -6.22 5.03 15.29
CA GLN A 113 -7.44 5.70 15.74
C GLN A 113 -8.64 5.37 14.85
N VAL A 114 -9.85 5.48 15.40
CA VAL A 114 -11.11 5.21 14.67
C VAL A 114 -12.02 6.41 14.83
N PHE A 115 -11.98 7.34 13.86
CA PHE A 115 -12.93 8.46 13.76
C PHE A 115 -13.87 8.32 12.54
N GLY A 116 -13.70 7.25 11.76
CA GLY A 116 -14.46 7.03 10.53
C GLY A 116 -14.15 8.09 9.49
N VAL A 117 -15.20 8.58 8.81
CA VAL A 117 -15.10 9.60 7.75
C VAL A 117 -15.18 11.05 8.27
N ASP A 118 -15.19 11.25 9.59
CA ASP A 118 -15.28 12.59 10.18
C ASP A 118 -13.94 13.33 10.06
N ARG A 119 -13.82 14.17 9.04
CA ARG A 119 -12.65 15.01 8.79
C ARG A 119 -12.30 15.91 9.98
N TYR A 120 -13.30 16.47 10.67
CA TYR A 120 -13.06 17.40 11.76
C TYR A 120 -12.51 16.70 12.99
N ALA A 121 -13.03 15.50 13.31
CA ALA A 121 -12.50 14.68 14.38
C ALA A 121 -11.03 14.30 14.12
N TRP A 122 -10.71 13.88 12.89
CA TRP A 122 -9.33 13.59 12.50
C TRP A 122 -8.42 14.82 12.60
N PHE A 123 -8.88 15.98 12.13
CA PHE A 123 -8.10 17.22 12.15
C PHE A 123 -7.84 17.72 13.58
N ASP A 124 -8.86 17.73 14.44
CA ASP A 124 -8.72 18.18 15.83
C ASP A 124 -7.82 17.24 16.64
N TRP A 125 -7.94 15.93 16.42
CA TRP A 125 -7.02 14.95 16.99
C TRP A 125 -5.58 15.19 16.52
N TYR A 126 -5.35 15.34 15.20
CA TYR A 126 -4.00 15.56 14.66
C TYR A 126 -3.35 16.81 15.27
N ARG A 127 -4.10 17.92 15.32
CA ARG A 127 -3.63 19.16 15.94
C ARG A 127 -3.26 18.96 17.41
N LYS A 128 -4.15 18.33 18.21
CA LYS A 128 -3.89 18.05 19.63
C LYS A 128 -2.66 17.15 19.85
N THR A 129 -2.48 16.14 19.00
CA THR A 129 -1.32 15.24 19.06
C THR A 129 -0.02 16.01 18.79
N ARG A 130 -0.03 16.93 17.83
CA ARG A 130 1.12 17.79 17.50
C ARG A 130 1.40 18.83 18.59
N ASP A 131 0.36 19.44 19.15
CA ASP A 131 0.48 20.37 20.28
C ASP A 131 1.03 19.67 21.53
N ALA A 132 0.71 18.38 21.72
CA ALA A 132 1.24 17.54 22.78
C ALA A 132 2.65 16.96 22.50
N ASN A 133 3.25 17.30 21.35
CA ASN A 133 4.54 16.78 20.88
C ASN A 133 4.63 15.24 20.88
N LYS A 134 3.50 14.58 20.59
CA LYS A 134 3.41 13.12 20.47
C LYS A 134 3.56 12.69 19.02
N ASP A 135 4.08 11.49 18.81
CA ASP A 135 4.17 10.89 17.47
C ASP A 135 2.78 10.37 17.04
N PRO A 136 2.18 10.89 15.94
CA PRO A 136 0.90 10.39 15.42
C PRO A 136 0.92 8.92 14.99
N PHE A 137 2.11 8.34 14.76
CA PHE A 137 2.29 7.00 14.23
C PHE A 137 2.67 5.96 15.30
N GLU A 138 2.64 6.33 16.59
CA GLU A 138 3.04 5.43 17.70
C GLU A 138 2.22 4.12 17.73
N ALA A 139 0.94 4.19 17.39
CA ALA A 139 0.03 3.04 17.33
C ALA A 139 -0.14 2.47 15.91
N MET A 140 0.78 2.77 14.99
CA MET A 140 0.71 2.28 13.61
C MET A 140 0.71 0.75 13.57
N SER A 141 -0.21 0.18 12.81
CA SER A 141 -0.25 -1.25 12.53
C SER A 141 0.36 -1.53 11.15
N PHE A 142 1.45 -2.31 11.09
CA PHE A 142 2.00 -2.74 9.81
C PHE A 142 1.06 -3.77 9.17
N PHE A 143 0.54 -3.46 7.98
CA PHE A 143 -0.25 -4.40 7.18
C PHE A 143 0.64 -5.56 6.72
N GLN A 144 0.43 -6.74 7.29
CA GLN A 144 0.90 -7.99 6.71
C GLN A 144 -0.13 -8.42 5.67
N TYR A 145 0.26 -8.50 4.39
CA TYR A 145 -0.62 -9.01 3.34
C TYR A 145 -1.29 -10.33 3.78
N PRO A 146 -2.63 -10.45 3.77
CA PRO A 146 -3.29 -11.68 4.16
C PRO A 146 -2.90 -12.77 3.16
N THR A 147 -1.99 -13.66 3.57
CA THR A 147 -1.76 -14.92 2.88
C THR A 147 -2.98 -15.80 3.09
N PHE A 148 -3.43 -16.44 2.01
CA PHE A 148 -4.51 -17.42 2.08
C PHE A 148 -4.07 -18.57 3.01
N ARG A 149 -4.51 -18.54 4.28
CA ARG A 149 -4.30 -19.64 5.22
C ARG A 149 -5.26 -20.76 4.84
N TYR A 150 -4.77 -21.73 4.07
CA TYR A 150 -5.48 -22.99 3.89
C TYR A 150 -5.30 -23.84 5.15
N GLN A 151 -6.39 -24.35 5.72
CA GLN A 151 -6.28 -25.39 6.76
C GLN A 151 -5.85 -26.68 6.08
N ILE A 152 -4.61 -27.13 6.29
CA ILE A 152 -4.11 -28.40 5.75
C ILE A 152 -5.13 -29.49 6.04
N ARG A 153 -5.72 -30.03 4.96
CA ARG A 153 -6.63 -31.15 5.05
C ARG A 153 -5.79 -32.40 4.90
N TRP A 154 -6.16 -33.47 5.61
CA TRP A 154 -5.37 -34.70 5.60
C TRP A 154 -5.16 -35.30 4.20
N TYR A 155 -6.02 -34.97 3.22
CA TYR A 155 -5.90 -35.44 1.84
C TYR A 155 -4.88 -34.67 0.99
N ASP A 156 -4.43 -33.47 1.38
CA ASP A 156 -3.46 -32.69 0.60
C ASP A 156 -2.12 -33.43 0.48
N ARG A 157 -1.82 -34.32 1.43
CA ARG A 157 -0.65 -35.21 1.41
C ARG A 157 -0.64 -36.18 0.21
N PHE A 158 -1.78 -36.42 -0.41
CA PHE A 158 -1.91 -37.33 -1.54
C PHE A 158 -1.94 -36.62 -2.90
N VAL A 159 -2.06 -35.28 -2.93
CA VAL A 159 -2.13 -34.48 -4.17
C VAL A 159 -0.82 -33.71 -4.33
N PHE A 160 0.23 -34.40 -4.79
CA PHE A 160 1.58 -33.81 -4.95
C PHE A 160 1.84 -33.21 -6.34
N TRP A 161 0.95 -33.44 -7.31
CA TRP A 161 1.07 -32.98 -8.71
C TRP A 161 0.40 -31.63 -8.98
N GLU A 162 -0.35 -31.09 -8.00
CA GLU A 162 -0.78 -29.70 -8.02
C GLU A 162 0.35 -28.87 -7.41
N LEU A 163 1.35 -28.51 -8.22
CA LEU A 163 2.33 -27.47 -7.86
C LEU A 163 1.58 -26.14 -7.77
N ARG A 164 0.81 -25.97 -6.70
CA ARG A 164 0.20 -24.70 -6.34
C ARG A 164 1.32 -23.84 -5.76
N ASN A 165 1.78 -22.90 -6.57
CA ASN A 165 2.78 -21.91 -6.18
C ASN A 165 2.33 -21.20 -4.88
N GLU A 166 3.02 -21.54 -3.80
CA GLU A 166 2.92 -20.87 -2.51
C GLU A 166 3.63 -19.50 -2.64
N GLU A 167 2.88 -18.40 -2.72
CA GLU A 167 3.48 -17.07 -2.51
C GLU A 167 3.91 -16.98 -1.04
N LYS A 168 5.23 -17.06 -0.78
CA LYS A 168 5.81 -16.98 0.56
C LYS A 168 5.46 -15.61 1.18
N PRO A 169 5.14 -15.56 2.49
CA PRO A 169 4.86 -14.30 3.17
C PRO A 169 6.11 -13.39 3.11
N GLY A 170 6.01 -12.27 2.42
CA GLY A 170 7.08 -11.28 2.29
C GLY A 170 6.64 -9.94 2.85
N THR A 171 7.54 -9.30 3.60
CA THR A 171 7.48 -7.86 3.89
C THR A 171 7.43 -7.10 2.55
N PRO A 172 6.76 -5.93 2.45
CA PRO A 172 6.84 -5.13 1.22
C PRO A 172 8.30 -4.91 0.84
N VAL A 173 8.59 -5.00 -0.47
CA VAL A 173 9.95 -4.78 -0.97
C VAL A 173 10.41 -3.39 -0.51
N GLY A 174 11.51 -3.33 0.24
CA GLY A 174 12.07 -2.11 0.83
C GLY A 174 11.87 -1.93 2.35
N LEU A 175 11.01 -2.73 2.99
CA LEU A 175 10.83 -2.76 4.46
C LEU A 175 11.50 -3.99 5.11
N GLU A 176 12.33 -4.71 4.35
CA GLU A 176 13.08 -5.86 4.86
C GLU A 176 14.15 -5.40 5.84
N ASP A 177 14.14 -5.96 7.05
CA ASP A 177 15.18 -5.74 8.03
C ASP A 177 16.49 -6.40 7.53
N PRO A 178 17.54 -5.63 7.19
CA PRO A 178 18.78 -6.18 6.62
C PRO A 178 19.53 -7.08 7.62
N THR A 179 19.12 -7.09 8.90
CA THR A 179 19.73 -7.91 9.95
C THR A 179 18.98 -9.22 10.20
N ARG A 180 17.79 -9.39 9.62
CA ARG A 180 16.97 -10.59 9.82
C ARG A 180 17.48 -11.73 8.92
N ARG A 181 18.46 -12.48 9.41
CA ARG A 181 18.83 -13.78 8.83
C ARG A 181 17.58 -14.66 8.77
N SER A 182 17.14 -14.99 7.56
CA SER A 182 16.12 -15.99 7.35
C SER A 182 16.68 -17.34 7.78
N THR A 183 15.96 -18.06 8.66
CA THR A 183 16.36 -19.40 9.14
C THR A 183 16.45 -20.44 8.01
N TYR A 184 16.12 -20.06 6.77
CA TYR A 184 16.13 -20.92 5.59
C TYR A 184 17.30 -20.64 4.61
N ASP A 185 18.17 -19.67 4.88
CA ASP A 185 19.28 -19.33 3.96
C ASP A 185 20.45 -20.33 4.01
N ASP A 186 20.48 -21.24 4.99
CA ASP A 186 21.59 -22.21 5.16
C ASP A 186 21.40 -23.56 4.42
N ALA A 187 20.35 -23.73 3.61
CA ALA A 187 20.09 -25.03 2.97
C ALA A 187 20.73 -25.23 1.58
N SER A 188 21.50 -24.27 1.05
CA SER A 188 22.06 -24.37 -0.31
C SER A 188 23.58 -24.21 -0.40
N ILE A 189 24.33 -24.43 0.69
CA ILE A 189 25.79 -24.55 0.63
C ILE A 189 26.26 -25.81 1.34
N THR A 190 26.25 -26.93 0.62
CA THR A 190 27.33 -27.92 0.68
C THR A 190 27.38 -28.68 -0.64
N GLN A 191 28.59 -28.76 -1.19
CA GLN A 191 28.97 -29.47 -2.41
C GLN A 191 28.72 -30.97 -2.33
#